data_AF-A0A358XPT2-F1
#
_entry.id   AF-A0A358XPT2-F1
#
_cell.length_a   1.000
_cell.length_b   1.000
_cell.length_c   1.000
_cell.angle_alpha   90.00
_cell.angle_beta   90.00
_cell.angle_gamma   90.00
#
_symmetry.space_group_name_H-M   'P 1'
#
loop_
_entity.id
_entity.type
_entity.pdbx_description
1 polymer ?
#
loop_
_entity_poly.entity_id
_entity_poly.type
_entity_poly.pdbx_seq_one_letter_code
_entity_poly.pdbx_strand_id
1 'polypeptide(L)'
;MELIFIAGFILAVLVGLSMGLMGSGGSILTLPVFVYIFHIEPQYALDYSLFSIGILALVGSISPLKKREIDLKTTAIFLFPSLISVFLTKRYLLVAIPESFHLGEIAVSRNHIIMLLFSMVILISATAMVRKRKQVQHDQFRS
;
A
#
# COMPACT_ATOMS: atom_id res chain seq x y z
N MET A 1 8.26 20.55 -23.36
CA MET A 1 7.01 19.80 -23.20
C MET A 1 7.24 18.32 -23.50
N GLU A 2 7.55 17.93 -24.74
CA GLU A 2 7.78 16.51 -25.14
C GLU A 2 8.86 15.76 -24.32
N LEU A 3 10.01 16.39 -24.05
CA LEU A 3 11.13 15.72 -23.35
C LEU A 3 10.79 15.33 -21.91
N ILE A 4 9.94 16.13 -21.24
CA ILE A 4 9.47 15.90 -19.87
C ILE A 4 8.51 14.71 -19.84
N PHE A 5 7.64 14.57 -20.84
CA PHE A 5 6.74 13.42 -20.94
C PHE A 5 7.50 12.12 -21.15
N ILE A 6 8.48 12.10 -22.06
CA ILE A 6 9.30 10.91 -22.32
C ILE A 6 10.11 10.53 -21.07
N ALA A 7 10.76 11.50 -20.42
CA ALA A 7 11.46 11.26 -19.16
C ALA A 7 10.52 10.76 -18.05
N GLY A 8 9.32 11.31 -17.96
CA GLY A 8 8.27 10.88 -17.03
C GLY A 8 7.82 9.44 -17.25
N PHE A 9 7.61 9.03 -18.51
CA PHE A 9 7.28 7.64 -18.86
C PHE A 9 8.40 6.67 -18.52
N ILE A 10 9.65 7.02 -18.83
CA ILE A 10 10.82 6.19 -18.49
C ILE A 10 10.94 6.01 -16.98
N LEU A 11 10.80 7.10 -16.21
CA LEU A 11 10.83 7.04 -14.75
C LEU A 11 9.66 6.23 -14.18
N ALA A 12 8.45 6.38 -14.72
CA ALA A 12 7.28 5.60 -14.29
C ALA A 12 7.49 4.10 -14.53
N VAL A 13 8.09 3.71 -15.66
CA VAL A 13 8.44 2.31 -15.95
C VAL A 13 9.52 1.80 -15.01
N LEU A 14 10.57 2.58 -14.75
CA LEU A 14 11.64 2.21 -13.81
C LEU A 14 11.13 2.06 -12.38
N VAL A 15 10.25 2.96 -11.92
CA VAL A 15 9.60 2.86 -10.61
C VAL A 15 8.68 1.65 -10.56
N GLY A 16 7.87 1.41 -11.59
CA GLY A 16 7.00 0.24 -11.68
C GLY A 16 7.76 -1.08 -11.66
N LEU A 17 8.88 -1.17 -12.40
CA LEU A 17 9.80 -2.31 -12.38
C LEU A 17 10.43 -2.48 -11.00
N SER A 18 10.91 -1.40 -10.39
CA SER A 18 11.51 -1.45 -9.05
C SER A 18 10.51 -1.91 -7.99
N MET A 19 9.27 -1.41 -8.06
CA MET A 19 8.18 -1.85 -7.18
C MET A 19 7.80 -3.32 -7.41
N GLY A 20 7.77 -3.77 -8.67
CA GLY A 20 7.53 -5.17 -9.01
C GLY A 20 8.64 -6.11 -8.54
N LEU A 21 9.90 -5.66 -8.62
CA LEU A 21 11.08 -6.40 -8.15
C LEU A 21 11.14 -6.49 -6.61
N MET A 22 10.61 -5.50 -5.89
CA MET A 22 10.43 -5.57 -4.42
C MET A 22 9.34 -6.58 -4.00
N GLY A 23 8.71 -7.27 -4.95
CA GLY A 23 7.69 -8.29 -4.72
C GLY A 23 6.37 -7.70 -4.25
N SER A 24 5.60 -8.47 -3.48
CA SER A 24 4.30 -8.02 -2.92
C SER A 24 4.42 -6.82 -1.97
N GLY A 25 5.63 -6.49 -1.49
CA GLY A 25 5.89 -5.36 -0.60
C GLY A 25 5.89 -3.99 -1.28
N GLY A 26 6.15 -3.91 -2.60
CA GLY A 26 6.15 -2.65 -3.35
C GLY A 26 4.76 -1.98 -3.40
N SER A 27 3.70 -2.78 -3.28
CA SER A 27 2.30 -2.35 -3.31
C SER A 27 1.91 -1.39 -2.17
N ILE A 28 2.69 -1.36 -1.07
CA ILE A 28 2.49 -0.41 0.04
C ILE A 28 2.69 1.04 -0.43
N LEU A 29 3.50 1.25 -1.47
CA LEU A 29 3.81 2.56 -2.04
C LEU A 29 2.79 3.05 -3.08
N THR A 30 1.82 2.22 -3.48
CA THR A 30 0.80 2.60 -4.47
C THR A 30 -0.04 3.80 -4.02
N LEU A 31 -0.46 3.84 -2.75
CA LEU A 31 -1.27 4.96 -2.25
C LEU A 31 -0.49 6.30 -2.21
N PRO A 32 0.73 6.38 -1.64
CA PRO A 32 1.54 7.59 -1.69
C PRO A 32 1.80 8.07 -3.11
N VAL A 33 2.01 7.16 -4.05
CA VAL A 33 2.18 7.51 -5.46
C VAL A 33 0.92 8.20 -6.00
N PHE A 34 -0.27 7.65 -5.74
CA PHE A 34 -1.51 8.30 -6.19
C PHE A 34 -1.73 9.68 -5.55
N VAL A 35 -1.44 9.84 -4.26
CA VAL A 35 -1.66 11.12 -3.57
C VAL A 35 -0.58 12.16 -3.91
N TYR A 36 0.70 11.80 -3.84
CA TYR A 36 1.80 12.77 -3.95
C TYR A 36 2.32 12.96 -5.37
N ILE A 37 2.26 11.94 -6.23
CA ILE A 37 2.74 12.05 -7.62
C ILE A 37 1.58 12.42 -8.54
N PHE A 38 0.48 11.67 -8.47
CA PHE A 38 -0.67 11.91 -9.34
C PHE A 38 -1.65 12.96 -8.80
N HIS A 39 -1.40 13.50 -7.60
CA HIS A 39 -2.22 14.55 -6.98
C HIS A 39 -3.71 14.17 -6.89
N ILE A 40 -4.00 12.86 -6.77
CA ILE A 40 -5.36 12.35 -6.60
C ILE A 40 -5.77 12.56 -5.15
N GLU A 41 -7.01 13.01 -4.92
CA GLU A 41 -7.50 13.21 -3.57
C GLU A 41 -7.43 11.88 -2.76
N PRO A 42 -6.97 11.91 -1.50
CA PRO A 42 -6.78 10.72 -0.67
C PRO A 42 -8.00 9.79 -0.61
N GLN A 43 -9.21 10.34 -0.66
CA GLN A 43 -10.45 9.56 -0.69
C GLN A 43 -10.56 8.63 -1.90
N TYR A 44 -10.18 9.09 -3.10
CA TYR A 44 -10.21 8.29 -4.32
C TYR A 44 -8.94 7.44 -4.47
N ALA A 45 -7.81 7.99 -4.04
CA ALA A 45 -6.52 7.30 -4.08
C ALA A 45 -6.56 5.97 -3.28
N LEU A 46 -7.25 5.95 -2.13
CA LEU A 46 -7.46 4.73 -1.34
C LEU A 46 -8.15 3.63 -2.16
N ASP A 47 -9.21 3.99 -2.88
CA ASP A 47 -10.01 3.05 -3.65
C ASP A 47 -9.24 2.51 -4.85
N TYR A 48 -8.54 3.38 -5.58
CA TYR A 48 -7.68 2.97 -6.69
C TYR A 48 -6.51 2.10 -6.20
N SER A 49 -5.93 2.40 -5.03
CA SER A 49 -4.85 1.60 -4.48
C SER A 49 -5.31 0.19 -4.13
N LEU A 50 -6.46 0.03 -3.46
CA LEU A 50 -7.00 -1.29 -3.11
C LEU A 50 -7.27 -2.13 -4.36
N PHE A 51 -7.83 -1.50 -5.39
CA PHE A 51 -8.09 -2.17 -6.66
C PHE A 51 -6.79 -2.61 -7.37
N SER A 52 -5.84 -1.70 -7.53
CA SER A 52 -4.55 -2.01 -8.17
C SER A 52 -3.77 -3.08 -7.42
N ILE A 53 -3.69 -2.99 -6.08
CA ILE A 53 -2.98 -3.98 -5.25
C ILE A 53 -3.67 -5.35 -5.35
N GLY A 54 -5.00 -5.40 -5.45
CA GLY A 54 -5.74 -6.64 -5.67
C GLY A 54 -5.35 -7.33 -6.99
N ILE A 55 -5.25 -6.57 -8.09
CA ILE A 55 -4.78 -7.10 -9.38
C ILE A 55 -3.33 -7.57 -9.29
N LEU A 56 -2.45 -6.76 -8.69
CA LEU A 56 -1.03 -7.12 -8.51
C LEU A 56 -0.88 -8.41 -7.68
N ALA A 57 -1.69 -8.59 -6.64
CA ALA A 57 -1.70 -9.80 -5.83
C ALA A 57 -2.16 -11.03 -6.64
N LEU A 58 -3.19 -10.88 -7.48
CA LEU A 58 -3.65 -11.95 -8.38
C LEU A 58 -2.54 -12.37 -9.35
N VAL A 59 -1.94 -11.39 -10.05
CA VAL A 59 -0.86 -11.65 -11.02
C VAL A 59 0.38 -12.22 -10.32
N GLY A 60 0.77 -11.66 -9.19
CA GLY A 60 1.92 -12.11 -8.39
C GLY A 60 1.74 -13.52 -7.82
N SER A 61 0.50 -13.95 -7.59
CA SER A 61 0.17 -15.29 -7.11
C SER A 61 0.31 -16.38 -8.19
N ILE A 62 0.25 -16.03 -9.48
CA ILE A 62 0.27 -17.01 -10.59
C ILE A 62 1.53 -17.90 -10.56
N SER A 63 2.70 -17.30 -10.33
CA SER A 63 3.98 -18.03 -10.30
C SER A 63 4.05 -19.05 -9.14
N PRO A 64 3.88 -18.65 -7.86
CA PRO A 64 3.88 -19.60 -6.75
C PRO A 64 2.71 -20.61 -6.83
N LEU A 65 1.57 -20.21 -7.42
CA LEU A 65 0.46 -21.14 -7.66
C LEU A 65 0.85 -22.25 -8.64
N LYS A 66 1.54 -21.91 -9.73
CA LYS A 66 2.05 -22.89 -10.71
C LYS A 66 3.07 -23.84 -10.10
N LYS A 67 3.87 -23.38 -9.14
CA LYS A 67 4.85 -24.19 -8.41
C LYS A 67 4.24 -25.03 -7.27
N ARG A 68 2.91 -24.95 -7.04
CA ARG A 68 2.21 -25.57 -5.89
C ARG A 68 2.81 -25.19 -4.53
N GLU A 69 3.41 -24.01 -4.44
CA GLU A 69 3.96 -23.45 -3.20
C GLU A 69 2.88 -22.78 -2.34
N ILE A 70 1.64 -22.70 -2.84
CA ILE A 70 0.51 -22.07 -2.18
C ILE A 70 -0.42 -23.13 -1.59
N ASP A 71 -0.60 -23.10 -0.28
CA ASP A 71 -1.71 -23.79 0.37
C ASP A 71 -2.99 -22.95 0.25
N LEU A 72 -3.93 -23.44 -0.55
CA LEU A 72 -5.21 -22.80 -0.79
C LEU A 72 -6.06 -22.66 0.48
N LYS A 73 -5.95 -23.60 1.44
CA LYS A 73 -6.69 -23.52 2.71
C LYS A 73 -6.17 -22.36 3.55
N THR A 74 -4.87 -22.31 3.76
CA THR A 74 -4.22 -21.23 4.51
C THR A 74 -4.46 -19.87 3.84
N THR A 75 -4.38 -19.83 2.50
CA THR A 75 -4.65 -18.61 1.73
C THR A 75 -6.09 -18.14 1.92
N ALA A 76 -7.08 -19.03 1.83
CA ALA A 76 -8.49 -18.67 2.05
C ALA A 76 -8.72 -18.15 3.48
N ILE A 77 -8.19 -18.84 4.48
CA ILE A 77 -8.30 -18.46 5.90
C ILE A 77 -7.65 -17.09 6.14
N PHE A 78 -6.64 -16.69 5.39
CA PHE A 78 -6.04 -15.36 5.51
C PHE A 78 -6.80 -14.30 4.69
N LEU A 79 -7.24 -14.66 3.49
CA LEU A 79 -7.86 -13.75 2.53
C LEU A 79 -9.24 -13.26 3.01
N PHE A 80 -10.12 -14.17 3.42
CA PHE A 80 -11.48 -13.82 3.85
C PHE A 80 -11.51 -12.83 5.02
N PRO A 81 -10.88 -13.09 6.18
CA PRO A 81 -10.90 -12.15 7.29
C PRO A 81 -10.16 -10.85 6.96
N SER A 82 -9.13 -10.88 6.11
CA SER A 82 -8.46 -9.65 5.65
C SER A 82 -9.40 -8.78 4.82
N LEU A 83 -10.11 -9.35 3.85
CA LEU A 83 -11.08 -8.62 3.03
C LEU A 83 -12.24 -8.07 3.87
N ILE A 84 -12.76 -8.89 4.80
CA ILE A 84 -13.82 -8.47 5.73
C ILE A 84 -13.32 -7.33 6.62
N SER A 85 -12.12 -7.46 7.18
CA SER A 85 -11.52 -6.41 8.02
C SER A 85 -11.33 -5.11 7.26
N VAL A 86 -10.77 -5.15 6.05
CA VAL A 86 -10.59 -3.96 5.21
C VAL A 86 -11.94 -3.33 4.87
N PHE A 87 -12.93 -4.12 4.49
CA PHE A 87 -14.27 -3.64 4.18
C PHE A 87 -14.95 -2.98 5.40
N LEU A 88 -14.89 -3.62 6.57
CA LEU A 88 -15.41 -3.09 7.82
C LEU A 88 -14.67 -1.79 8.20
N THR A 89 -13.34 -1.77 8.15
CA THR A 89 -12.56 -0.57 8.42
C THR A 89 -12.94 0.56 7.47
N LYS A 90 -13.04 0.31 6.16
CA LYS A 90 -13.49 1.33 5.21
C LYS A 90 -14.89 1.83 5.58
N ARG A 91 -15.82 0.92 5.87
CA ARG A 91 -17.23 1.26 6.13
C ARG A 91 -17.44 1.98 7.46
N TYR A 92 -16.71 1.62 8.51
CA TYR A 92 -16.91 2.17 9.85
C TYR A 92 -15.92 3.28 10.18
N LEU A 93 -14.62 3.11 9.91
CA LEU A 93 -13.61 4.12 10.23
C LEU A 93 -13.72 5.35 9.32
N LEU A 94 -13.94 5.19 8.00
CA LEU A 94 -14.05 6.36 7.13
C LEU A 94 -15.39 7.07 7.29
N VAL A 95 -16.50 6.37 7.54
CA VAL A 95 -17.82 7.01 7.74
C VAL A 95 -17.88 7.78 9.06
N ALA A 96 -17.11 7.37 10.07
CA ALA A 96 -17.02 8.07 11.35
C ALA A 96 -16.21 9.38 11.31
N ILE A 97 -15.49 9.68 10.22
CA ILE A 97 -14.72 10.92 10.07
C ILE A 97 -15.64 12.03 9.55
N PRO A 98 -15.87 13.12 10.31
CA PRO A 98 -16.68 14.25 9.87
C PRO A 98 -16.04 15.00 8.71
N GLU A 99 -16.85 15.58 7.81
CA GLU A 99 -16.36 16.13 6.54
C GLU A 99 -15.40 17.31 6.72
N SER A 100 -15.56 18.08 7.79
CA SER A 100 -14.66 19.16 8.17
C SER A 100 -14.88 19.54 9.63
N PHE A 101 -13.80 19.55 10.42
CA PHE A 101 -13.80 20.25 11.70
C PHE A 101 -13.02 21.54 11.54
N HIS A 102 -13.69 22.67 11.77
CA HIS A 102 -13.03 23.96 11.87
C HIS A 102 -12.50 24.11 13.30
N LEU A 103 -11.20 23.88 13.51
CA LEU A 103 -10.51 24.31 14.73
C LEU A 103 -9.97 25.73 14.46
N GLY A 104 -10.80 26.74 14.70
CA GLY A 104 -10.43 28.14 14.46
C GLY A 104 -10.21 28.44 12.97
N GLU A 105 -9.01 28.90 12.58
CA GLU A 105 -8.67 29.23 11.19
C GLU A 105 -8.16 28.04 10.34
N ILE A 106 -7.91 26.88 10.96
CA ILE A 106 -7.37 25.72 10.24
C ILE A 106 -8.52 24.79 9.85
N ALA A 107 -8.83 24.74 8.55
CA ALA A 107 -9.80 23.79 7.99
C ALA A 107 -9.19 22.38 7.93
N VAL A 108 -9.42 21.58 8.96
CA VAL A 108 -9.01 20.17 8.96
C VAL A 108 -10.07 19.35 8.24
N SER A 109 -9.81 19.10 6.96
CA SER A 109 -10.66 18.25 6.12
C SER A 109 -10.37 16.76 6.32
N ARG A 110 -11.34 15.90 5.95
CA ARG A 110 -11.23 14.43 5.91
C ARG A 110 -9.91 13.92 5.30
N ASN A 111 -9.40 14.59 4.26
CA ASN A 111 -8.16 14.23 3.56
C ASN A 111 -6.92 14.31 4.46
N HIS A 112 -6.85 15.30 5.35
CA HIS A 112 -5.73 15.45 6.28
C HIS A 112 -5.69 14.30 7.30
N ILE A 113 -6.85 13.85 7.78
CA ILE A 113 -6.95 12.72 8.72
C ILE A 113 -6.51 11.43 8.05
N ILE A 114 -6.97 11.18 6.82
CA ILE A 114 -6.56 10.02 6.03
C ILE A 114 -5.04 10.03 5.80
N MET A 115 -4.48 11.17 5.43
CA MET A 115 -3.03 11.30 5.23
C MET A 115 -2.23 11.07 6.51
N LEU A 116 -2.70 11.57 7.66
CA LEU A 116 -2.03 11.41 8.96
C LEU A 116 -2.02 9.94 9.39
N LEU A 117 -3.15 9.25 9.27
CA LEU A 117 -3.24 7.81 9.50
C LEU A 117 -2.30 7.03 8.58
N PHE A 118 -2.28 7.36 7.30
CA PHE A 118 -1.46 6.64 6.34
C PHE A 118 0.04 6.84 6.58
N SER A 119 0.45 8.06 6.94
CA SER A 119 1.83 8.37 7.33
C SER A 119 2.27 7.53 8.54
N MET A 120 1.43 7.41 9.57
CA MET A 120 1.70 6.55 10.72
C MET A 120 1.90 5.09 10.29
N VAL A 121 1.03 4.54 9.45
CA VAL A 121 1.14 3.15 8.96
C VAL A 121 2.44 2.93 8.19
N ILE A 122 2.84 3.86 7.31
CA ILE A 122 4.09 3.74 6.56
C ILE A 122 5.29 3.82 7.50
N LEU A 123 5.31 4.76 8.45
CA LEU A 123 6.41 4.90 9.41
C LEU A 123 6.58 3.64 10.27
N ILE A 124 5.48 3.08 10.74
CA ILE A 124 5.49 1.80 11.47
C ILE A 124 6.01 0.68 10.57
N SER A 125 5.55 0.61 9.32
CA SER A 125 5.99 -0.40 8.36
C SER A 125 7.49 -0.29 8.05
N ALA A 126 7.97 0.92 7.79
CA ALA A 126 9.38 1.23 7.53
C ALA A 126 10.27 0.85 8.72
N THR A 127 9.87 1.22 9.94
CA THR A 127 10.63 0.89 11.16
C THR A 127 10.61 -0.62 11.46
N ALA A 128 9.48 -1.30 11.25
CA ALA A 128 9.39 -2.75 11.38
C ALA A 128 10.29 -3.49 10.38
N MET A 129 10.36 -3.03 9.13
CA MET A 129 11.25 -3.59 8.11
C MET A 129 12.73 -3.42 8.46
N VAL A 130 13.13 -2.23 8.96
CA VAL A 130 14.51 -1.95 9.38
C VAL A 130 14.91 -2.81 10.59
N ARG A 131 14.01 -3.02 11.56
CA ARG A 131 14.28 -3.87 12.73
C ARG A 131 14.39 -5.36 12.37
N LYS A 132 13.54 -5.87 11.48
CA LYS A 132 13.50 -7.30 11.11
C LYS A 132 14.75 -7.75 10.34
N ARG A 133 15.39 -6.85 9.59
CA ARG A 133 16.63 -7.12 8.86
C ARG A 133 17.81 -7.50 9.79
N LYS A 134 17.77 -7.06 11.06
CA LYS A 134 18.83 -7.31 12.05
C LYS A 134 18.78 -8.72 12.67
N GLN A 135 17.63 -9.40 12.63
CA GLN A 135 17.46 -10.75 13.20
C GLN A 135 17.92 -11.86 12.23
N VAL A 136 17.60 -11.75 10.94
CA VAL A 136 17.99 -12.76 9.93
C VAL A 136 19.51 -12.91 9.82
N GLN A 137 20.25 -11.82 10.05
CA GLN A 137 21.71 -11.81 10.00
C GLN A 137 22.36 -12.38 11.28
N HIS A 138 21.62 -12.53 12.39
CA HIS A 138 22.17 -13.10 13.63
C HIS A 138 21.99 -14.63 13.70
N ASP A 139 20.96 -15.16 13.05
CA ASP A 139 20.70 -16.62 13.00
C ASP A 139 21.60 -17.36 11.99
N GLN A 140 22.03 -16.70 10.90
CA GLN A 140 22.94 -17.32 9.91
C GLN A 140 24.39 -17.49 10.40
N PHE A 141 24.81 -16.82 11.48
CA PHE A 141 26.15 -16.98 12.05
C PHE A 141 26.20 -18.00 13.20
N ARG A 142 25.08 -18.66 13.54
CA ARG A 142 25.00 -19.70 14.59
C ARG A 142 24.67 -21.11 14.07
N SER A 143 24.50 -21.30 12.75
CA SER A 143 24.37 -22.62 12.09
C SER A 143 25.66 -23.01 11.39
#